data_AF-A0A1F6T4A6-F1
#
_entry.id   AF-A0A1F6T4A6-F1
#
_cell.length_a   1.000
_cell.length_b   1.000
_cell.length_c   1.000
_cell.angle_alpha   90.00
_cell.angle_beta   90.00
_cell.angle_gamma   90.00
#
_symmetry.space_group_name_H-M   'P 1'
#
loop_
_entity.id
_entity.type
_entity.pdbx_description
1 polymer ?
#
loop_
_entity_poly.entity_id
_entity_poly.type
_entity_poly.pdbx_seq_one_letter_code
_entity_poly.pdbx_strand_id
1 'polypeptide(L)'
;MAATNKPGKKPTTKSEIYAFIAEKTNLKRKDVVSVFDTLAGLIERDLKRGPGIFNMIGLMKIKLVHKPAMPARKGINPFTKEEVIFKAKPARNVVKIQPLKALKEMV
;
A
#
# COMPACT_ATOMS: atom_id res chain seq x y z
N MET A 1 -13.43 -10.38 -26.75
CA MET A 1 -12.19 -11.12 -27.08
C MET A 1 -11.34 -11.15 -25.83
N ALA A 2 -11.09 -12.33 -25.28
CA ALA A 2 -10.46 -12.50 -23.97
C ALA A 2 -8.96 -12.16 -24.02
N ALA A 3 -8.53 -11.16 -23.25
CA ALA A 3 -7.11 -10.94 -22.99
C ALA A 3 -6.56 -12.17 -22.23
N THR A 4 -5.64 -12.87 -22.87
CA THR A 4 -4.89 -13.97 -22.26
C THR A 4 -4.11 -13.43 -21.06
N ASN A 5 -4.40 -13.98 -19.88
CA ASN A 5 -3.67 -13.70 -18.64
C ASN A 5 -2.28 -14.35 -18.71
N LYS A 6 -1.41 -13.82 -19.57
CA LYS A 6 -0.01 -14.22 -19.67
C LYS A 6 0.80 -13.33 -18.72
N PRO A 7 1.54 -13.89 -17.76
CA PRO A 7 2.37 -13.07 -16.86
C PRO A 7 3.41 -12.32 -17.68
N GLY A 8 3.29 -11.00 -17.72
CA GLY A 8 4.27 -10.12 -18.34
C GLY A 8 5.52 -10.03 -17.47
N LYS A 9 6.69 -9.97 -18.11
CA LYS A 9 8.00 -9.76 -17.43
C LYS A 9 8.13 -8.36 -16.80
N LYS A 10 7.16 -7.46 -17.07
CA LYS A 10 7.11 -6.07 -16.62
C LYS A 10 5.97 -5.87 -15.62
N PRO A 11 6.10 -4.96 -14.64
CA PRO A 11 5.01 -4.61 -13.74
C PRO A 11 3.79 -4.13 -14.54
N THR A 12 2.62 -4.66 -14.21
CA THR A 12 1.36 -4.24 -14.84
C THR A 12 1.06 -2.78 -14.54
N THR A 13 0.65 -2.03 -15.56
CA THR A 13 0.36 -0.59 -15.41
C THR A 13 -1.05 -0.35 -14.88
N LYS A 14 -1.31 0.84 -14.29
CA LYS A 14 -2.65 1.22 -13.78
C LYS A 14 -3.75 1.01 -14.82
N SER A 15 -3.47 1.37 -16.07
CA SER A 15 -4.41 1.25 -17.19
C SER A 15 -4.71 -0.20 -17.56
N GLU A 16 -3.74 -1.09 -17.47
CA GLU A 16 -3.91 -2.53 -17.73
C GLU A 16 -4.78 -3.20 -16.66
N ILE A 17 -4.64 -2.80 -15.39
CA ILE A 17 -5.48 -3.30 -14.29
C ILE A 17 -6.94 -2.89 -14.51
N TYR A 18 -7.19 -1.63 -14.85
CA TYR A 18 -8.56 -1.16 -15.14
C TYR A 18 -9.15 -1.83 -16.38
N ALA A 19 -8.34 -2.07 -17.42
CA ALA A 19 -8.77 -2.80 -18.61
C ALA A 19 -9.18 -4.24 -18.29
N PHE A 20 -8.34 -4.97 -17.53
CA PHE A 20 -8.61 -6.36 -17.15
C PHE A 20 -9.88 -6.49 -16.30
N ILE A 21 -10.08 -5.58 -15.34
CA ILE A 21 -11.29 -5.57 -14.50
C ILE A 21 -12.52 -5.22 -15.34
N ALA A 22 -12.44 -4.19 -16.19
CA ALA A 22 -13.56 -3.80 -17.06
C ALA A 22 -13.98 -4.95 -17.99
N GLU A 23 -13.03 -5.67 -18.57
CA GLU A 23 -13.31 -6.83 -19.44
C GLU A 23 -13.93 -8.00 -18.69
N LYS A 24 -13.47 -8.30 -17.47
CA LYS A 24 -14.01 -9.41 -16.65
C LYS A 24 -15.34 -9.11 -16.01
N THR A 25 -15.57 -7.87 -15.60
CA THR A 25 -16.81 -7.44 -14.93
C THR A 25 -17.85 -6.89 -15.90
N ASN A 26 -17.49 -6.75 -17.18
CA ASN A 26 -18.29 -6.14 -18.23
C ASN A 26 -18.76 -4.70 -17.89
N LEU A 27 -17.99 -4.00 -17.05
CA LEU A 27 -18.24 -2.62 -16.63
C LEU A 27 -17.53 -1.63 -17.55
N LYS A 28 -18.08 -0.42 -17.70
CA LYS A 28 -17.38 0.64 -18.40
C LYS A 28 -16.14 1.04 -17.60
N ARG A 29 -15.04 1.36 -18.29
CA ARG A 29 -13.80 1.84 -17.66
C ARG A 29 -14.04 3.03 -16.70
N LYS A 30 -14.99 3.90 -17.02
CA LYS A 30 -15.37 5.05 -16.15
C LYS A 30 -15.92 4.58 -14.79
N ASP A 31 -16.75 3.53 -14.80
CA ASP A 31 -17.35 2.98 -13.59
C ASP A 31 -16.31 2.22 -12.76
N VAL A 32 -15.34 1.56 -13.42
CA VAL A 32 -14.21 0.94 -12.71
C VAL A 32 -13.35 2.00 -12.01
N VAL A 33 -13.04 3.11 -12.68
CA VAL A 33 -12.29 4.23 -12.08
C VAL A 33 -13.03 4.80 -10.88
N SER A 34 -14.34 5.06 -10.99
CA SER A 34 -15.12 5.61 -9.87
C SER A 34 -15.22 4.65 -8.68
N VAL A 35 -15.26 3.34 -8.90
CA VAL A 35 -15.16 2.33 -7.82
C VAL A 35 -13.81 2.43 -7.11
N PHE A 36 -12.70 2.57 -7.84
CA PHE A 36 -11.38 2.71 -7.20
C PHE A 36 -11.21 4.05 -6.48
N ASP A 37 -11.79 5.13 -7.00
CA ASP A 37 -11.74 6.45 -6.35
C ASP A 37 -12.57 6.47 -5.06
N THR A 38 -13.77 5.88 -5.08
CA THR A 38 -14.60 5.74 -3.87
C THR A 38 -13.94 4.81 -2.84
N LEU A 39 -13.28 3.73 -3.29
CA LEU A 39 -12.48 2.86 -2.43
C LEU A 39 -11.31 3.64 -1.79
N ALA A 40 -10.60 4.47 -2.56
CA ALA A 40 -9.54 5.32 -2.04
C ALA A 40 -10.07 6.31 -0.99
N GLY A 41 -11.24 6.90 -1.22
CA GLY A 41 -11.92 7.77 -0.25
C GLY A 41 -12.27 7.06 1.06
N LEU A 42 -12.73 5.81 1.01
CA LEU A 42 -12.97 4.98 2.20
C LEU A 42 -11.66 4.70 2.97
N ILE A 43 -10.60 4.36 2.24
CA ILE A 43 -9.27 4.12 2.82
C ILE A 43 -8.77 5.39 3.53
N GLU A 44 -8.88 6.55 2.89
CA GLU A 44 -8.49 7.84 3.51
C GLU A 44 -9.29 8.14 4.77
N ARG A 45 -10.61 7.91 4.74
CA ARG A 45 -11.48 8.09 5.89
C ARG A 45 -11.05 7.21 7.05
N ASP A 46 -10.81 5.93 6.79
CA ASP A 46 -10.50 4.95 7.82
C ASP A 46 -9.05 5.08 8.34
N LEU A 47 -8.12 5.61 7.53
CA LEU A 47 -6.76 5.94 7.98
C LEU A 47 -6.67 7.23 8.80
N LYS A 48 -7.43 8.28 8.44
CA LYS A 48 -7.33 9.60 9.11
C LYS A 48 -8.26 9.73 10.31
N ARG A 49 -9.48 9.18 10.22
CA ARG A 49 -10.54 9.32 11.23
C ARG A 49 -10.97 7.99 11.86
N GLY A 50 -10.64 6.88 11.23
CA GLY A 50 -11.03 5.55 11.67
C GLY A 50 -9.95 4.85 12.52
N PRO A 51 -10.10 3.52 12.73
CA PRO A 51 -9.25 2.72 13.61
C PRO A 51 -7.80 2.55 13.10
N GLY A 52 -7.40 3.24 12.01
CA GLY A 52 -6.07 3.13 11.42
C GLY A 52 -5.77 1.74 10.85
N ILE A 53 -6.80 0.91 10.69
CA ILE A 53 -6.71 -0.46 10.18
C ILE A 53 -7.77 -0.61 9.09
N PHE A 54 -7.32 -0.83 7.86
CA PHE A 54 -8.20 -1.15 6.73
C PHE A 54 -7.88 -2.56 6.21
N ASN A 55 -8.88 -3.44 6.24
CA ASN A 55 -8.77 -4.76 5.64
C ASN A 55 -9.38 -4.72 4.24
N MET A 56 -8.54 -4.80 3.21
CA MET A 56 -8.98 -4.95 1.84
C MET A 56 -9.32 -6.42 1.57
N ILE A 57 -10.60 -6.77 1.75
CA ILE A 57 -11.27 -8.01 1.29
C ILE A 57 -10.35 -9.25 1.34
N GLY A 58 -9.76 -9.55 2.50
CA GLY A 58 -8.94 -10.75 2.69
C GLY A 58 -7.59 -10.80 1.95
N LEU A 59 -7.25 -9.78 1.15
CA LEU A 59 -5.99 -9.69 0.41
C LEU A 59 -4.91 -8.96 1.23
N MET A 60 -5.19 -7.72 1.63
CA MET A 60 -4.20 -6.84 2.27
C MET A 60 -4.78 -6.13 3.48
N LYS A 61 -3.96 -5.99 4.52
CA LYS A 61 -4.27 -5.21 5.72
C LYS A 61 -3.38 -3.99 5.78
N ILE A 62 -3.97 -2.81 5.63
CA ILE A 62 -3.29 -1.52 5.76
C ILE A 62 -3.37 -1.11 7.23
N LYS A 63 -2.23 -0.92 7.89
CA LYS A 63 -2.13 -0.49 9.28
C LYS A 63 -1.37 0.82 9.38
N LEU A 64 -1.90 1.75 10.16
CA LEU A 64 -1.21 2.95 10.60
C LEU A 64 -0.39 2.59 11.85
N VAL A 65 0.93 2.64 11.71
CA VAL A 65 1.86 2.40 12.81
C VAL A 65 2.39 3.75 13.27
N HIS A 66 1.99 4.15 14.47
CA HIS A 66 2.57 5.31 15.12
C HIS A 66 4.01 4.98 15.54
N LYS A 67 4.99 5.69 14.97
CA LYS A 67 6.38 5.62 15.43
C LYS A 67 6.60 6.77 16.42
N PRO A 68 6.96 6.47 17.68
CA PRO A 68 7.20 7.50 18.68
C PRO A 68 8.41 8.36 18.32
N ALA A 69 8.48 9.54 18.94
CA ALA A 69 9.62 10.42 18.78
C ALA A 69 10.90 9.71 19.25
N MET A 70 11.92 9.74 18.40
CA MET A 70 13.22 9.16 18.73
C MET A 70 14.19 10.29 19.07
N PRO A 71 14.75 10.32 20.30
CA PRO A 71 15.66 11.38 20.70
C PRO A 71 16.94 11.33 19.88
N ALA A 72 17.66 12.46 19.85
CA ALA A 72 18.96 12.51 19.20
C ALA A 72 19.92 11.53 19.88
N ARG A 73 20.52 10.63 19.10
CA ARG A 73 21.46 9.63 19.61
C ARG A 73 22.73 9.65 18.79
N LYS A 74 23.86 9.49 19.47
CA LYS A 74 25.14 9.21 18.80
C LYS A 74 25.09 7.78 18.28
N GLY A 75 25.46 7.58 17.02
CA GLY A 75 25.59 6.25 16.47
C GLY A 75 26.61 6.23 15.35
N ILE A 76 27.17 5.05 15.14
CA ILE A 76 28.16 4.81 14.11
C ILE A 76 27.42 4.68 12.78
N ASN A 77 27.81 5.47 11.78
CA ASN A 77 27.26 5.32 10.43
C ASN A 77 27.78 4.00 9.84
N PRO A 78 26.91 3.05 9.44
CA PRO A 78 27.34 1.77 8.88
C PRO A 78 28.18 1.91 7.59
N PHE A 79 28.22 3.09 6.96
CA PHE A 79 29.01 3.34 5.75
C PHE A 79 30.38 3.98 5.99
N THR A 80 30.51 4.93 6.92
CA THR A 80 31.76 5.69 7.13
C THR A 80 32.48 5.33 8.43
N LYS A 81 31.88 4.48 9.29
CA LYS A 81 32.40 4.11 10.63
C LYS A 81 32.69 5.28 11.59
N GLU A 82 32.39 6.51 11.18
CA GLU A 82 32.48 7.71 12.00
C GLU A 82 31.23 7.91 12.85
N GLU A 83 31.42 8.55 14.00
CA GLU A 83 30.34 8.91 14.91
C GLU A 83 29.53 10.08 14.33
N VAL A 84 28.27 9.83 13.99
CA VAL A 84 27.32 10.88 13.61
C VAL A 84 26.23 11.01 14.64
N ILE A 85 25.89 12.27 14.92
CA ILE A 85 24.73 12.61 15.75
C ILE A 85 23.49 12.43 14.89
N PHE A 86 22.73 11.35 15.13
CA PHE A 86 21.42 11.19 14.50
C PHE A 86 20.47 12.22 15.09
N LYS A 87 20.03 13.18 14.26
CA LYS A 87 19.03 14.18 14.64
C LYS A 87 17.75 13.50 15.15
N ALA A 88 17.10 14.16 16.11
CA ALA A 88 15.82 13.71 16.64
C ALA A 88 14.82 13.51 15.50
N LYS A 89 14.13 12.36 15.51
CA LYS A 89 13.05 12.09 14.56
C LYS A 89 11.72 12.35 15.26
N PRO A 90 10.88 13.28 14.77
CA PRO A 90 9.58 13.54 15.36
C PRO A 90 8.68 12.30 15.25
N ALA A 91 7.65 12.26 16.10
CA ALA A 91 6.64 11.23 16.01
C ALA A 91 5.98 11.25 14.62
N ARG A 92 5.91 10.09 13.97
CA ARG A 92 5.37 9.99 12.61
C ARG A 92 4.49 8.77 12.49
N ASN A 93 3.38 8.94 11.78
CA ASN A 93 2.52 7.84 11.40
C ASN A 93 3.06 7.20 10.13
N VAL A 94 3.30 5.90 10.15
CA VAL A 94 3.79 5.15 9.00
C VAL A 94 2.72 4.15 8.58
N VAL A 95 2.31 4.21 7.31
CA VAL A 95 1.42 3.23 6.74
C VAL A 95 2.21 1.96 6.39
N LYS A 96 1.79 0.82 6.95
CA LYS A 96 2.33 -0.50 6.62
C LYS A 96 1.24 -1.36 5.98
N ILE A 97 1.56 -2.02 4.89
CA ILE A 97 0.68 -3.00 4.24
C ILE A 97 1.17 -4.39 4.65
N GLN A 98 0.28 -5.20 5.21
CA GLN A 98 0.54 -6.59 5.58
C GLN A 98 -0.26 -7.52 4.65
N PRO A 99 0.38 -8.48 3.97
CA PRO A 99 -0.33 -9.47 3.19
C PRO A 99 -1.06 -10.45 4.13
N LEU A 100 -2.33 -10.71 3.83
CA LEU A 100 -3.15 -11.69 4.54
C LEU A 100 -2.96 -13.09 3.94
N LYS A 101 -3.59 -14.09 4.55
CA LYS A 101 -3.44 -15.51 4.21
C LYS A 101 -3.69 -15.79 2.71
N ALA A 102 -4.73 -15.18 2.13
CA ALA A 102 -5.07 -15.39 0.71
C ALA A 102 -3.94 -15.01 -0.26
N LEU A 103 -3.17 -13.94 0.03
CA LEU A 103 -2.01 -13.56 -0.81
C LEU A 103 -0.80 -14.46 -0.56
N LYS A 104 -0.65 -14.98 0.66
CA LYS A 104 0.46 -15.88 1.00
C LYS A 104 0.29 -17.28 0.42
N GLU A 105 -0.94 -17.71 0.16
CA GLU A 105 -1.23 -19.02 -0.46
C GLU A 105 -1.13 -19.00 -1.99
N MET A 106 -1.16 -17.81 -2.60
CA MET A 106 -0.99 -17.63 -4.06
C MET A 106 0.47 -17.67 -4.52
N VAL A 107 1.42 -17.78 -3.58
CA VAL A 107 2.88 -17.85 -3.81
C VAL A 107 3.40 -19.10 -3.11
#